data_AF-A0A139NMJ1-F1
#
_entry.id   AF-A0A139NMJ1-F1
#
_cell.length_a   1.000
_cell.length_b   1.000
_cell.length_c   1.000
_cell.angle_alpha   90.00
_cell.angle_beta   90.00
_cell.angle_gamma   90.00
#
_symmetry.space_group_name_H-M   'P 1'
#
loop_
_entity.id
_entity.type
_entity.pdbx_description
1 polymer ?
#
loop_
_entity_poly.entity_id
_entity_poly.type
_entity_poly.pdbx_seq_one_letter_code
_entity_poly.pdbx_strand_id
1 'polypeptide(L)' 'MFIQKNKRKIKNSKLIEEDYKKHILENMRTPLLYGRQLIVFETDFDEPVQYDSKYYEREFTDVVEIPTSEIRKLFKKFK' A
#
# COMPACT_ATOMS: atom_id res chain seq x y z
N MET A 1 7.87 9.37 19.47
CA MET A 1 8.82 8.24 19.52
C MET A 1 8.33 6.99 18.76
N PHE A 2 7.08 6.54 18.94
CA PHE A 2 6.54 5.32 18.28
C PHE A 2 6.42 5.42 16.75
N ILE A 3 5.90 6.55 16.23
CA ILE A 3 5.68 6.75 14.79
C ILE A 3 6.99 6.74 14.00
N GLN A 4 8.02 7.46 14.47
CA GLN A 4 9.35 7.47 13.83
C GLN A 4 9.98 6.07 13.80
N LYS A 5 9.80 5.27 14.85
CA LYS A 5 10.26 3.88 14.90
C LYS A 5 9.56 3.02 13.84
N ASN A 6 8.25 3.18 13.66
CA ASN A 6 7.49 2.45 12.64
C ASN A 6 7.87 2.89 11.21
N LYS A 7 8.00 4.20 10.95
CA LYS A 7 8.49 4.70 9.65
C LYS A 7 9.87 4.15 9.31
N ARG A 8 10.79 4.08 10.29
CA ARG A 8 12.13 3.51 10.09
C ARG A 8 12.10 2.00 9.83
N LYS A 9 11.20 1.26 10.48
CA LYS A 9 10.99 -0.18 10.20
C LYS A 9 10.48 -0.41 8.78
N ILE A 10 9.51 0.38 8.32
CA ILE A 10 8.98 0.28 6.96
C ILE A 10 10.08 0.60 5.94
N LYS A 11 10.80 1.71 6.13
CA LYS A 11 11.92 2.11 5.26
C LYS A 11 12.98 1.03 5.10
N ASN A 12 13.30 0.32 6.18
CA ASN A 12 14.35 -0.69 6.21
C ASN A 12 13.86 -2.13 5.94
N SER A 13 12.57 -2.34 5.71
CA SER A 13 12.02 -3.67 5.46
C SER A 13 12.53 -4.24 4.14
N LYS A 14 13.02 -5.48 4.11
CA LYS A 14 13.37 -6.16 2.85
C LYS A 14 12.18 -6.90 2.23
N LEU A 15 11.06 -6.97 2.94
CA LEU A 15 9.86 -7.71 2.55
C LEU A 15 8.87 -6.86 1.74
N ILE A 16 9.17 -5.58 1.55
CA ILE A 16 8.28 -4.63 0.90
C ILE A 16 9.05 -4.04 -0.29
N GLU A 17 8.40 -3.98 -1.44
CA GLU A 17 8.94 -3.36 -2.64
C GLU A 17 9.13 -1.84 -2.44
N GLU A 18 10.14 -1.26 -3.09
CA GLU A 18 10.53 0.15 -2.83
C GLU A 18 9.41 1.14 -3.16
N ASP A 19 8.69 0.94 -4.27
CA ASP A 19 7.60 1.81 -4.68
C ASP A 19 6.46 1.81 -3.64
N TYR A 20 6.16 0.62 -3.10
CA TYR A 20 5.17 0.46 -2.04
C TYR A 20 5.62 1.12 -0.72
N LYS A 21 6.92 1.05 -0.38
CA LYS A 21 7.46 1.77 0.80
C LYS A 21 7.29 3.26 0.66
N LYS A 22 7.65 3.82 -0.50
CA LYS A 22 7.59 5.25 -0.75
C LYS A 22 6.14 5.74 -0.57
N HIS A 23 5.20 5.08 -1.24
CA HIS A 23 3.77 5.42 -1.14
C HIS A 23 3.24 5.36 0.29
N ILE A 24 3.52 4.26 1.00
CA ILE A 24 3.10 4.10 2.41
C ILE A 24 3.64 5.23 3.28
N LEU A 25 4.93 5.57 3.13
CA LEU A 25 5.58 6.55 3.99
C LEU A 25 5.11 7.99 3.74
N GLU A 26 4.81 8.32 2.48
CA GLU A 26 4.27 9.61 2.04
C GLU A 26 2.82 9.77 2.49
N ASN A 27 2.01 8.71 2.40
CA ASN A 27 0.58 8.74 2.69
C ASN A 27 0.19 8.28 4.11
N MET A 28 1.16 7.95 4.96
CA MET A 28 0.89 7.56 6.35
C MET A 28 0.43 8.77 7.18
N ARG A 29 -0.82 8.73 7.65
CA ARG A 29 -1.37 9.67 8.64
C ARG A 29 -1.49 8.99 9.99
N THR A 30 -1.34 9.78 11.06
CA THR A 30 -1.38 9.25 12.42
C THR A 30 -2.31 10.07 13.32
N PRO A 31 -3.64 10.05 13.07
CA PRO A 31 -4.60 10.78 13.89
C PRO A 31 -4.79 10.11 15.26
N LEU A 32 -5.20 10.91 16.24
CA LEU A 32 -5.64 10.41 17.54
C LEU A 32 -7.16 10.17 17.47
N LEU A 33 -7.60 8.94 17.71
CA LEU A 33 -9.02 8.57 17.72
C LEU A 33 -9.36 7.96 19.09
N TYR A 34 -10.29 8.58 19.83
CA TYR A 34 -10.68 8.16 21.19
C TYR A 34 -9.50 7.89 22.13
N GLY A 35 -8.49 8.77 22.11
CA GLY A 35 -7.28 8.64 22.94
C GLY A 35 -6.31 7.54 22.48
N ARG A 36 -6.59 6.86 21.36
CA ARG A 36 -5.70 5.85 20.77
C ARG A 36 -5.04 6.40 19.51
N GLN A 37 -3.75 6.12 19.36
CA GLN A 37 -3.00 6.46 18.16
C GLN A 37 -3.43 5.53 17.02
N LEU A 38 -4.12 6.08 16.02
CA LEU A 38 -4.45 5.37 14.80
C LEU A 38 -3.32 5.56 13.78
N ILE A 39 -3.09 4.56 12.93
CA ILE A 39 -2.22 4.67 11.76
C ILE A 39 -3.11 4.43 10.55
N VAL A 40 -3.26 5.46 9.72
CA VAL A 40 -4.04 5.41 8.49
C VAL A 40 -3.06 5.38 7.33
N PHE A 41 -3.28 4.44 6.41
CA PHE A 41 -2.59 4.38 5.13
C PHE A 41 -3.60 4.67 4.03
N GLU A 42 -3.36 5.74 3.30
CA GLU A 42 -4.11 6.06 2.10
C GLU A 42 -3.40 5.41 0.91
N THR A 43 -4.12 4.50 0.23
CA THR A 43 -3.61 3.68 -0.87
C THR A 43 -4.28 4.10 -2.17
N ASP A 44 -4.15 5.38 -2.51
CA ASP A 44 -4.66 5.93 -3.77
C ASP A 44 -3.50 5.97 -4.76
N PHE A 45 -3.33 4.89 -5.50
CA PHE A 45 -2.24 4.73 -6.46
C PHE A 45 -2.71 5.17 -7.85
N ASP A 46 -1.94 6.03 -8.51
CA ASP A 46 -2.23 6.48 -9.89
C ASP A 46 -1.96 5.39 -10.93
N GLU A 47 -1.25 4.32 -10.54
CA GLU A 47 -0.94 3.16 -11.37
C GLU A 47 -0.97 1.87 -10.55
N PRO A 48 -1.20 0.69 -11.17
CA PRO A 48 -1.14 -0.59 -10.46
C PRO A 48 0.25 -0.87 -9.89
N VAL A 49 0.33 -1.12 -8.58
CA VAL A 49 1.57 -1.47 -7.89
C VAL A 49 1.59 -2.97 -7.55
N GLN A 50 2.78 -3.57 -7.63
CA GLN A 50 2.98 -4.98 -7.29
C GLN A 50 3.18 -5.17 -5.77
N TYR A 51 2.83 -6.37 -5.33
CA TYR A 51 3.19 -6.90 -4.03
C TYR A 51 3.59 -8.36 -4.22
N ASP A 52 4.83 -8.69 -3.86
CA ASP A 52 5.39 -10.04 -4.05
C ASP A 52 5.34 -10.46 -5.53
N SER A 53 5.72 -9.53 -6.42
CA SER A 53 5.69 -9.72 -7.89
C SER A 53 4.31 -10.05 -8.49
N LYS A 54 3.24 -9.78 -7.75
CA LYS A 54 1.84 -10.04 -8.14
C LYS A 54 0.99 -8.78 -8.06
N TYR A 55 -0.13 -8.78 -8.77
CA TYR A 55 -1.13 -7.72 -8.70
C TYR A 55 -2.36 -8.20 -7.96
N TYR A 56 -3.00 -7.29 -7.24
CA TYR A 56 -4.22 -7.55 -6.51
C TYR A 56 -5.24 -6.45 -6.79
N GLU A 57 -6.51 -6.82 -6.87
CA GLU A 57 -7.64 -5.88 -6.90
C GLU A 57 -8.38 -5.97 -5.57
N ARG A 58 -8.82 -4.82 -5.06
CA ARG A 58 -9.59 -4.75 -3.83
C ARG A 58 -11.05 -4.50 -4.16
N GLU A 59 -11.91 -5.41 -3.73
CA GLU A 59 -13.36 -5.28 -3.80
C GLU A 59 -13.89 -5.19 -2.37
N PHE A 60 -14.23 -3.98 -1.92
CA PHE A 60 -14.62 -3.70 -0.54
C PHE A 60 -13.57 -4.14 0.52
N THR A 61 -13.88 -5.19 1.28
CA THR A 61 -12.99 -5.78 2.29
C THR A 61 -12.10 -6.87 1.72
N ASP A 62 -12.44 -7.39 0.54
CA ASP A 62 -11.76 -8.54 -0.06
C ASP A 62 -10.62 -8.08 -0.97
N VAL A 63 -9.56 -8.89 -1.00
CA VAL A 63 -8.38 -8.66 -1.84
C VAL A 63 -8.18 -9.92 -2.67
N VAL A 64 -8.23 -9.77 -3.99
CA VAL A 64 -8.16 -10.88 -4.94
C VAL A 64 -6.91 -10.72 -5.81
N GLU A 65 -6.14 -11.79 -5.96
CA GLU A 65 -5.00 -11.82 -6.88
C GLU A 65 -5.50 -11.75 -8.34
N ILE A 66 -4.92 -10.85 -9.12
CA ILE A 66 -5.26 -10.70 -10.54
C ILE A 66 -4.46 -11.72 -11.35
N PRO A 67 -5.13 -12.58 -12.16
CA PRO A 67 -4.44 -13.53 -13.02
C PRO A 67 -3.54 -12.84 -14.04
N THR A 68 -2.42 -13.46 -14.40
CA THR A 68 -1.45 -12.89 -15.36
C THR A 68 -2.08 -12.53 -16.71
N SER A 69 -3.10 -13.28 -17.15
CA SER A 69 -3.86 -13.02 -18.37
C SER A 69 -4.64 -11.70 -18.36
N GLU A 70 -4.93 -11.17 -17.17
CA GLU A 70 -5.78 -9.99 -16.96
C GLU A 70 -4.99 -8.72 -16.64
N ILE A 71 -3.69 -8.82 -16.37
CA ILE A 71 -2.81 -7.69 -16.06
C ILE A 71 -2.92 -6.60 -17.14
N ARG A 72 -2.98 -6.97 -18.42
CA ARG A 72 -3.15 -5.98 -19.51
C ARG A 72 -4.45 -5.19 -19.40
N LYS A 73 -5.52 -5.77 -18.88
CA LYS A 73 -6.80 -5.07 -18.66
C LYS A 73 -6.69 -4.11 -17.47
N LEU A 74 -6.00 -4.52 -16.41
CA LEU A 74 -5.75 -3.69 -15.23
C LEU A 74 -5.09 -2.36 -15.61
N PHE A 75 -3.97 -2.40 -16.34
CA PHE A 75 -3.24 -1.20 -16.76
C PHE A 75 -4.04 -0.28 -17.70
N LYS A 76 -5.08 -0.78 -18.38
CA LYS A 76 -5.97 0.06 -19.20
C LYS A 76 -6.92 0.93 -18.36
N LYS A 77 -7.19 0.55 -17.10
CA LYS A 77 -8.09 1.33 -16.21
C LYS A 77 -7.47 2.64 -15.73
N PHE A 78 -6.13 2.75 -15.79
CA PHE A 78 -5.35 3.89 -15.28
C PHE A 78 -4.81 4.78 -16.42
N LYS A 79 -5.39 4.69 -17.62
CA LYS A 79 -4.95 5.39 -18.83
C LYS A 79 -5.98 6.37 -19.37
#